data_AF-A0A412CMU9-F1
#
_entry.id   AF-A0A412CMU9-F1
#
_cell.length_a   1.000
_cell.length_b   1.000
_cell.length_c   1.000
_cell.angle_alpha   90.00
_cell.angle_beta   90.00
_cell.angle_gamma   90.00
#
_symmetry.space_group_name_H-M   'P 1'
#
loop_
_entity.id
_entity.type
_entity.pdbx_description
1 polymer ?
#
loop_
_entity_poly.entity_id
_entity_poly.type
_entity_poly.pdbx_seq_one_letter_code
_entity_poly.pdbx_strand_id
1 'polypeptide(L)' 'ASVVQPMKQLKHFERFYLKKGEEKKVTFVLTEEDFFLVNYTLKKVVESGNFHLMIGAASNDIRLQNVILVE' A
#
# COMPACT_ATOMS: atom_id res chain seq x y z
N ALA A 1 -6.10 -14.81 0.35
CA ALA A 1 -6.91 -14.19 -0.71
C ALA A 1 -7.99 -15.16 -1.16
N SER A 2 -9.23 -14.96 -0.70
CA SER A 2 -10.42 -15.74 -1.13
C SER A 2 -10.87 -15.43 -2.56
N VAL A 3 -10.36 -14.36 -3.15
CA VAL A 3 -10.64 -13.91 -4.52
C VAL A 3 -9.34 -13.46 -5.21
N VAL A 4 -9.31 -13.50 -6.54
CA VAL A 4 -8.17 -12.98 -7.32
C VAL A 4 -8.07 -11.47 -7.13
N GLN A 5 -6.85 -10.98 -6.93
CA GLN A 5 -6.56 -9.56 -6.76
C GLN A 5 -5.53 -9.06 -7.77
N PRO A 6 -5.49 -7.73 -8.04
CA PRO A 6 -4.37 -7.12 -8.74
C PRO A 6 -3.05 -7.42 -8.02
N MET A 7 -1.98 -7.67 -8.79
CA MET A 7 -0.64 -7.93 -8.22
C MET A 7 -0.11 -6.79 -7.34
N LYS A 8 -0.48 -5.55 -7.65
CA LYS A 8 -0.10 -4.33 -6.92
C LYS A 8 -1.27 -3.35 -6.96
N GLN A 9 -1.48 -2.60 -5.88
CA GLN A 9 -2.51 -1.57 -5.78
C GLN A 9 -1.91 -0.31 -5.14
N LEU A 10 -2.11 0.85 -5.77
CA LEU A 10 -1.73 2.13 -5.16
C LEU A 10 -2.73 2.45 -4.05
N LYS A 11 -2.24 2.65 -2.83
CA LYS A 11 -3.06 3.01 -1.67
C LYS A 11 -2.96 4.49 -1.33
N HIS A 12 -1.72 4.97 -1.22
CA HIS A 12 -1.43 6.37 -0.92
C HIS A 12 -0.42 6.94 -1.90
N PHE A 13 -0.51 8.24 -2.15
CA PHE A 13 0.52 9.01 -2.85
C PHE A 13 0.58 10.43 -2.29
N GLU A 14 1.77 11.04 -2.28
CA GLU A 14 1.93 12.44 -1.93
C GLU A 14 2.82 13.11 -2.98
N ARG A 15 2.32 14.19 -3.58
CA ARG A 15 3.14 15.08 -4.41
C ARG A 15 3.65 16.23 -3.55
N PHE A 16 4.96 16.39 -3.48
CA PHE A 16 5.60 17.49 -2.75
C PHE A 16 6.71 18.11 -3.60
N TYR A 17 7.05 19.34 -3.27
CA TYR A 17 8.17 20.07 -3.86
C TYR A 17 9.36 20.01 -2.91
N LEU A 18 10.57 19.91 -3.45
CA LEU A 18 11.82 20.02 -2.72
C LEU A 18 12.70 21.08 -3.37
N LYS A 19 13.29 21.95 -2.56
CA LYS A 19 14.40 22.79 -3.00
C LYS A 19 15.66 21.96 -3.18
N LYS A 20 16.64 22.50 -3.91
CA LYS A 20 17.94 21.85 -4.08
C LYS A 20 18.59 21.61 -2.71
N GLY A 21 18.89 20.34 -2.41
CA GLY A 21 19.50 19.92 -1.15
C GLY A 21 18.52 19.78 0.01
N GLU A 22 17.22 19.96 -0.21
CA GLU A 22 16.20 19.74 0.82
C GLU A 22 15.84 18.25 0.91
N GLU A 23 15.66 17.78 2.15
CA GLU A 23 15.10 16.47 2.45
C GLU A 23 13.78 16.63 3.20
N LYS A 24 12.80 15.79 2.87
CA LYS A 24 11.49 15.78 3.54
C LYS A 24 11.15 14.36 3.98
N LYS A 25 10.72 14.24 5.24
CA LYS A 25 10.12 13.00 5.74
C LYS A 25 8.66 12.92 5.29
N VAL A 26 8.32 11.86 4.57
CA VAL A 26 6.94 11.54 4.16
C VAL A 26 6.42 10.43 5.06
N THR A 27 5.18 10.57 5.54
CA THR A 27 4.53 9.59 6.43
C THR A 27 3.17 9.24 5.87
N PHE A 28 2.94 7.96 5.61
CA PHE A 28 1.62 7.43 5.26
C PHE A 28 1.08 6.63 6.44
N VAL A 29 -0.19 6.84 6.76
CA VAL A 29 -0.90 6.08 7.79
C VAL A 29 -1.78 5.07 7.07
N LEU A 30 -1.58 3.79 7.37
CA LEU A 30 -2.39 2.71 6.81
C LEU A 30 -3.51 2.34 7.79
N THR A 31 -4.71 2.13 7.27
CA THR A 31 -5.88 1.69 8.03
C THR A 31 -6.47 0.42 7.42
N GLU A 32 -7.48 -0.18 8.06
CA GLU A 32 -8.26 -1.28 7.47
C GLU A 32 -8.81 -0.93 6.06
N GLU A 33 -9.04 0.36 5.83
CA GLU A 33 -9.21 1.07 4.56
C GLU A 33 -8.39 0.53 3.39
N ASP A 34 -7.12 0.31 3.70
CA ASP A 34 -6.08 0.00 2.74
C ASP A 34 -5.95 -1.49 2.46
N PHE A 35 -6.47 -2.34 3.35
CA PHE A 35 -6.29 -3.78 3.31
C PHE A 35 -7.56 -4.54 2.93
N PHE A 36 -8.73 -3.88 2.91
CA PHE A 36 -9.97 -4.57 2.58
C PHE A 36 -9.99 -5.06 1.13
N LEU A 37 -10.74 -6.13 0.94
CA LEU A 37 -11.15 -6.65 -0.36
C LEU A 37 -12.65 -6.89 -0.37
N VAL A 38 -13.23 -6.96 -1.56
CA VAL A 38 -14.62 -7.40 -1.73
C VAL A 38 -14.59 -8.89 -2.03
N ASN A 39 -15.13 -9.69 -1.11
CA ASN A 39 -15.16 -11.14 -1.28
C ASN A 39 -16.27 -11.58 -2.26
N TYR A 40 -16.36 -12.87 -2.54
CA TYR A 40 -17.37 -13.45 -3.45
C TYR A 40 -18.83 -13.22 -3.00
N THR A 41 -19.05 -12.85 -1.73
CA THR A 41 -20.37 -12.48 -1.18
C THR A 41 -20.66 -10.98 -1.21
N LEU A 42 -19.83 -10.19 -1.93
CA LEU A 42 -19.92 -8.74 -2.03
C LEU A 42 -19.77 -8.00 -0.68
N LYS A 43 -19.05 -8.61 0.27
CA LYS A 43 -18.74 -7.98 1.57
C LYS A 43 -17.32 -7.45 1.57
N LYS A 44 -17.13 -6.26 2.14
CA LYS A 44 -15.81 -5.73 2.48
C LYS A 44 -15.25 -6.50 3.67
N VAL A 45 -14.10 -7.12 3.48
CA VAL A 45 -13.41 -7.88 4.53
C VAL A 45 -11.92 -7.58 4.47
N VAL A 46 -11.26 -7.51 5.62
CA VAL A 46 -9.80 -7.58 5.70
C VAL A 46 -9.47 -9.05 5.98
N GLU A 47 -8.68 -9.65 5.10
CA GLU A 47 -8.18 -11.01 5.33
C GLU A 47 -6.86 -10.93 6.07
N SER A 48 -6.74 -11.70 7.15
CA SER A 48 -5.46 -11.88 7.83
C SER A 48 -4.41 -12.46 6.89
N GLY A 49 -3.18 -11.98 7.01
CA GLY A 49 -2.04 -12.50 6.27
C GLY A 49 -0.94 -11.48 6.06
N ASN A 50 0.03 -11.88 5.24
CA ASN A 50 1.18 -11.04 4.91
C ASN A 50 0.82 -10.06 3.79
N PHE A 51 1.09 -8.78 4.02
CA PHE A 51 0.96 -7.72 3.02
C PHE A 51 2.33 -7.15 2.68
N HIS A 52 2.62 -7.08 1.38
CA HIS A 52 3.82 -6.44 0.87
C HIS A 52 3.58 -4.93 0.71
N LEU A 53 4.24 -4.14 1.55
CA LEU A 53 4.27 -2.69 1.42
C LEU A 53 5.40 -2.29 0.47
N MET A 54 5.09 -1.45 -0.51
CA MET A 54 6.04 -1.00 -1.52
C MET A 54 5.96 0.53 -1.65
N ILE A 55 7.11 1.22 -1.57
CA ILE A 55 7.23 2.66 -1.81
C ILE A 55 8.19 2.87 -2.99
N GLY A 56 7.77 3.68 -3.96
CA GLY A 56 8.50 3.90 -5.20
C GLY A 56 8.16 5.21 -5.87
N ALA A 57 8.96 5.59 -6.86
CA ALA A 57 8.68 6.73 -7.73
C ALA A 57 7.70 6.38 -8.86
N ALA A 58 7.56 5.08 -9.17
CA ALA A 58 6.60 4.53 -10.12
C ALA A 58 6.27 3.07 -9.76
N SER A 59 5.24 2.48 -10.38
CA SER A 59 4.84 1.07 -10.13
C SER A 59 5.93 0.04 -10.50
N ASN A 60 6.90 0.45 -11.32
CA ASN A 60 8.08 -0.30 -11.75
C ASN A 60 9.41 0.24 -11.19
N ASP A 61 9.42 1.33 -10.41
CA ASP A 61 10.61 1.87 -9.70
C ASP A 61 10.34 1.89 -8.20
N ILE A 62 10.50 0.72 -7.56
CA ILE A 62 10.28 0.52 -6.12
C ILE A 62 11.61 0.62 -5.38
N ARG A 63 11.67 1.49 -4.37
CA ARG A 63 12.90 1.83 -3.64
C ARG A 63 12.91 1.36 -2.19
N LEU A 64 11.73 1.11 -1.63
CA LEU A 64 11.58 0.52 -0.30
C LEU A 64 10.50 -0.55 -0.35
N GLN A 65 10.78 -1.68 0.29
CA GLN A 65 9.83 -2.78 0.46
C GLN A 65 9.84 -3.24 1.90
N ASN A 66 8.67 -3.60 2.40
CA ASN A 66 8.53 -4.23 3.70
C ASN A 66 7.38 -5.23 3.66
N VAL A 67 7.34 -6.17 4.60
CA VAL A 67 6.23 -7.11 4.78
C VAL A 67 5.69 -6.94 6.18
N ILE A 68 4.36 -6.81 6.28
CA ILE A 68 3.65 -6.75 7.57
C ILE A 68 2.66 -7.91 7.66
N LEU A 69 2.45 -8.40 8.87
CA LEU A 69 1.34 -9.29 9.18
C LEU A 69 0.15 -8.43 9.59
N VAL A 70 -1.00 -8.65 8.96
CA VAL A 70 -2.29 -8.11 9.38
C VAL A 70 -3.08 -9.27 9.99
N GLU A 71 -3.57 -9.08 11.22
CA GLU A 71 -4.35 -10.06 11.97
C GLU A 71 -5.86 -9.80 11.84
#